data_AF-A0A851GN99-F1
#
_entry.id   AF-A0A851GN99-F1
#
_cell.length_a   1.000
_cell.length_b   1.000
_cell.length_c   1.000
_cell.angle_alpha   90.00
_cell.angle_beta   90.00
_cell.angle_gamma   90.00
#
_symmetry.space_group_name_H-M   'P 1'
#
loop_
_entity.id
_entity.type
_entity.pdbx_description
1 polymer ?
#
loop_
_entity_poly.entity_id
_entity_poly.type
_entity_poly.pdbx_seq_one_letter_code
_entity_poly.pdbx_strand_id
1 'polypeptide(L)'
;MEVTFYFIHLFGVALIVLSPVLLFLLMIIILLGLFVGRIEKWRTSDAIYFAFITATTVGYGDLKPDQSISKMAAIVIALVGIVLTGIIVAVGLYSVDAALNSTR
;
A
#
# COMPACT_ATOMS: atom_id res chain seq x y z
N MET A 1 -19.08 24.33 -1.38
CA MET A 1 -19.24 23.23 -2.36
C MET A 1 -18.07 23.18 -3.35
N GLU A 2 -17.49 24.31 -3.78
CA GLU A 2 -16.37 24.30 -4.73
C GLU A 2 -15.10 23.59 -4.22
N VAL A 3 -14.68 23.83 -2.97
CA VAL A 3 -13.51 23.17 -2.35
C VAL A 3 -13.59 21.64 -2.41
N THR A 4 -14.76 21.06 -2.10
CA THR A 4 -14.97 19.62 -2.07
C THR A 4 -14.79 19.00 -3.45
N PHE A 5 -15.36 19.61 -4.49
CA PHE A 5 -15.20 19.13 -5.86
C PHE A 5 -13.76 19.27 -6.36
N TYR A 6 -13.09 20.38 -6.01
CA TYR A 6 -11.70 20.62 -6.36
C TYR A 6 -10.77 19.58 -5.72
N PHE A 7 -10.97 19.30 -4.42
CA PHE A 7 -10.25 18.23 -3.71
C PHE A 7 -10.42 16.87 -4.41
N ILE A 8 -11.67 16.46 -4.68
CA ILE A 8 -11.95 15.14 -5.29
C ILE A 8 -11.28 15.04 -6.66
N HIS A 9 -11.36 16.09 -7.48
CA HIS A 9 -10.72 16.12 -8.78
C HIS A 9 -9.20 15.99 -8.66
N LEU A 10 -8.57 16.79 -7.80
CA LEU A 10 -7.11 16.82 -7.69
C LEU A 10 -6.58 15.49 -7.12
N PHE A 11 -7.24 14.96 -6.09
CA PHE A 11 -6.92 13.67 -5.50
C PHE A 11 -7.06 12.54 -6.52
N GLY A 12 -8.16 12.51 -7.29
CA GLY A 12 -8.39 11.52 -8.33
C GLY A 12 -7.33 11.57 -9.44
N VAL A 13 -7.01 12.78 -9.94
CA VAL A 13 -5.96 12.94 -10.96
C VAL A 13 -4.59 12.54 -10.43
N ALA A 14 -4.23 12.94 -9.22
CA ALA A 14 -2.96 12.56 -8.61
C ALA A 14 -2.84 11.04 -8.46
N LEU A 15 -3.91 10.34 -8.06
CA LEU A 15 -3.94 8.87 -8.03
C LEU A 15 -3.81 8.24 -9.42
N ILE A 16 -4.45 8.80 -10.44
CA ILE A 16 -4.34 8.31 -11.83
C ILE A 16 -2.91 8.50 -12.36
N VAL A 17 -2.31 9.66 -12.14
CA VAL A 17 -0.93 9.97 -12.56
C VAL A 17 0.08 9.07 -11.85
N LEU A 18 -0.11 8.82 -10.55
CA LEU A 18 0.76 7.94 -9.77
C LEU A 18 0.41 6.45 -9.88
N SER A 19 -0.68 6.11 -10.58
CA SER A 19 -1.15 4.73 -10.70
C SER A 19 -0.08 3.74 -11.20
N PRO A 20 0.85 4.08 -12.13
CA PRO A 20 1.89 3.14 -12.54
C PRO A 20 2.83 2.76 -11.38
N VAL A 21 3.19 3.73 -10.54
CA VAL A 21 4.04 3.51 -9.36
C VAL A 21 3.27 2.75 -8.28
N LEU A 22 2.03 3.15 -7.99
CA LEU A 22 1.20 2.49 -6.98
C LEU A 22 0.95 1.02 -7.33
N LEU A 23 0.62 0.73 -8.61
CA LEU A 23 0.42 -0.64 -9.09
C LEU A 23 1.71 -1.45 -9.09
N PHE A 24 2.85 -0.83 -9.39
CA PHE A 24 4.16 -1.49 -9.30
C PHE A 24 4.50 -1.90 -7.87
N LEU A 25 4.30 -1.02 -6.89
CA LEU A 25 4.52 -1.33 -5.47
C LEU A 25 3.53 -2.40 -4.98
N LEU A 26 2.26 -2.31 -5.37
CA LEU A 26 1.24 -3.30 -5.03
C LEU A 26 1.57 -4.68 -5.62
N MET A 27 2.06 -4.71 -6.87
CA MET A 27 2.52 -5.93 -7.52
C MET A 27 3.68 -6.57 -6.75
N ILE A 28 4.67 -5.79 -6.30
CA ILE A 28 5.77 -6.30 -5.47
C ILE A 28 5.24 -6.91 -4.17
N ILE A 29 4.34 -6.23 -3.47
CA ILE A 29 3.73 -6.72 -2.22
C ILE A 29 3.02 -8.06 -2.45
N ILE A 30 2.18 -8.15 -3.48
CA ILE A 30 1.42 -9.37 -3.78
C ILE A 30 2.36 -10.51 -4.19
N LEU A 31 3.34 -10.25 -5.07
CA LEU A 31 4.27 -11.28 -5.53
C LEU A 31 5.12 -11.84 -4.39
N LEU A 32 5.63 -10.97 -3.50
CA LEU A 32 6.36 -11.41 -2.31
C LEU A 32 5.45 -12.15 -1.32
N GLY A 33 4.22 -11.70 -1.16
CA GLY A 33 3.20 -12.39 -0.36
C GLY A 33 2.94 -13.82 -0.84
N LEU A 34 2.71 -13.98 -2.14
CA LEU A 34 2.52 -15.28 -2.77
C LEU A 34 3.77 -16.15 -2.69
N PHE A 35 4.96 -15.55 -2.79
CA PHE A 35 6.23 -16.24 -2.61
C PHE A 35 6.37 -16.79 -1.18
N VAL A 36 6.08 -15.98 -0.16
CA VAL A 36 6.04 -16.41 1.25
C VAL A 36 5.02 -17.53 1.43
N GLY A 37 3.79 -17.34 0.92
CA GLY A 37 2.73 -18.34 1.03
C GLY A 37 3.10 -19.69 0.41
N ARG A 38 3.85 -19.71 -0.70
CA ARG A 38 4.34 -20.96 -1.29
C ARG A 38 5.38 -21.67 -0.41
N ILE A 39 6.28 -20.92 0.22
CA ILE A 39 7.32 -21.48 1.09
C ILE A 39 6.72 -22.02 2.39
N GLU A 40 5.80 -21.25 2.98
CA GLU A 40 5.12 -21.59 4.24
C GLU A 40 3.91 -22.53 4.02
N LYS A 41 3.64 -22.92 2.78
CA LYS A 41 2.52 -23.80 2.36
C LYS A 41 1.13 -23.29 2.78
N TRP A 42 0.96 -21.97 2.78
CA TRP A 42 -0.32 -21.32 3.05
C TRP A 42 -1.23 -21.35 1.82
N ARG A 43 -2.53 -21.17 2.05
CA ARG A 43 -3.48 -20.94 0.95
C ARG A 43 -3.17 -19.60 0.28
N THR A 44 -3.53 -19.46 -0.99
CA THR A 44 -3.36 -18.21 -1.74
C THR A 44 -4.08 -17.03 -1.07
N SER A 45 -5.26 -17.27 -0.49
CA SER A 45 -5.99 -16.27 0.30
C SER A 45 -5.17 -15.75 1.48
N ASP A 46 -4.57 -16.67 2.23
CA ASP A 46 -3.84 -16.41 3.47
C ASP A 46 -2.54 -15.67 3.15
N ALA A 47 -1.91 -16.01 2.02
CA ALA A 47 -0.72 -15.34 1.50
C ALA A 47 -0.99 -13.88 1.10
N ILE A 48 -2.11 -13.60 0.42
CA ILE A 48 -2.52 -12.24 0.04
C ILE A 48 -2.91 -11.45 1.29
N TYR A 49 -3.65 -12.07 2.20
CA TYR A 49 -4.02 -11.47 3.49
C TYR A 49 -2.77 -11.10 4.30
N PHE A 50 -1.82 -12.02 4.46
CA PHE A 50 -0.54 -11.76 5.11
C PHE A 50 0.20 -10.57 4.46
N ALA A 51 0.29 -10.55 3.13
CA ALA A 51 0.94 -9.46 2.40
C ALA A 51 0.28 -8.11 2.67
N PHE A 52 -1.05 -8.07 2.66
CA PHE A 52 -1.84 -6.87 2.93
C PHE A 52 -1.60 -6.37 4.35
N ILE A 53 -1.85 -7.20 5.38
CA ILE A 53 -1.72 -6.77 6.78
C ILE A 53 -0.27 -6.40 7.14
N THR A 54 0.72 -7.00 6.48
CA THR A 54 2.13 -6.64 6.66
C THR A 54 2.44 -5.30 6.00
N ALA A 55 1.99 -5.09 4.76
CA ALA A 55 2.22 -3.85 4.04
C ALA A 55 1.50 -2.65 4.67
N THR A 56 0.30 -2.84 5.21
CA THR A 56 -0.47 -1.80 5.92
C THR A 56 -0.09 -1.68 7.38
N THR A 57 0.96 -2.37 7.83
CA THR A 57 1.47 -2.37 9.21
C THR A 57 0.43 -2.76 10.27
N VAL A 58 -0.62 -3.50 9.89
CA VAL A 58 -1.66 -3.98 10.81
C VAL A 58 -1.12 -5.14 11.65
N GLY A 59 -0.48 -6.11 10.99
CA GLY A 59 0.35 -7.14 11.65
C GLY A 59 -0.31 -7.93 12.78
N TYR A 60 -1.51 -8.49 12.57
CA TYR A 60 -2.24 -9.25 13.59
C TYR A 60 -1.43 -10.43 14.21
N GLY A 61 -0.48 -11.00 13.47
CA GLY A 61 0.43 -12.04 13.97
C GLY A 61 -0.16 -13.46 14.00
N ASP A 62 -1.37 -13.63 13.46
CA ASP A 62 -2.05 -14.89 13.20
C ASP A 62 -1.34 -15.72 12.12
N LEU A 63 -0.81 -15.06 11.09
CA LEU A 63 0.11 -15.63 10.10
C LEU A 63 1.50 -15.03 10.29
N LYS A 64 2.48 -15.89 10.58
CA LYS A 64 3.88 -15.50 10.74
C LYS A 64 4.78 -16.46 9.99
N PRO A 65 5.71 -15.97 9.16
CA PRO A 65 6.65 -16.83 8.46
C PRO A 65 7.63 -17.47 9.43
N ASP A 66 7.88 -18.78 9.29
CA ASP A 66 8.86 -19.48 10.10
C ASP A 66 10.25 -19.50 9.44
N GLN A 67 10.29 -19.59 8.11
CA GLN A 67 11.54 -19.69 7.36
C GLN A 67 12.28 -18.35 7.28
N SER A 68 13.62 -18.39 7.37
CA SER A 68 14.47 -17.19 7.32
C SER A 68 14.27 -16.37 6.04
N ILE A 69 14.10 -17.04 4.89
CA ILE A 69 13.87 -16.37 3.60
C ILE A 69 12.49 -15.66 3.57
N SER A 70 11.47 -16.29 4.16
CA SER A 70 10.13 -15.73 4.25
C SER A 70 10.09 -14.53 5.19
N LYS A 71 10.83 -14.56 6.31
CA LYS A 71 11.02 -13.42 7.22
C LYS A 71 11.69 -12.24 6.50
N MET A 72 12.72 -12.51 5.70
CA MET A 72 13.38 -11.47 4.91
C MET A 72 12.42 -10.84 3.88
N ALA A 73 11.63 -11.66 3.18
CA ALA A 73 10.59 -11.16 2.29
C ALA A 73 9.53 -10.32 3.02
N ALA A 74 9.13 -10.71 4.23
CA ALA A 74 8.20 -9.94 5.06
C ALA A 74 8.73 -8.54 5.41
N ILE A 75 10.04 -8.41 5.70
CA ILE A 75 10.68 -7.10 5.93
C ILE A 75 10.59 -6.23 4.67
N VAL A 76 10.85 -6.80 3.49
CA VAL A 76 10.74 -6.07 2.22
C VAL A 76 9.29 -5.65 1.96
N ILE A 77 8.31 -6.52 2.22
CA ILE A 77 6.87 -6.19 2.11
C ILE A 77 6.53 -5.00 3.01
N ALA A 78 7.00 -5.02 4.27
CA ALA A 78 6.75 -3.94 5.22
C ALA A 78 7.33 -2.59 4.74
N LEU A 79 8.58 -2.59 4.26
CA LEU A 79 9.23 -1.39 3.73
C LEU A 79 8.49 -0.82 2.51
N VAL A 80 8.13 -1.69 1.56
CA VAL A 80 7.38 -1.29 0.36
C VAL A 80 5.98 -0.79 0.73
N GLY A 81 5.34 -1.42 1.71
CA GLY A 81 4.04 -1.02 2.25
C GLY A 81 4.05 0.36 2.91
N ILE A 82 5.10 0.68 3.68
CA ILE A 82 5.28 2.01 4.26
C ILE A 82 5.44 3.07 3.17
N VAL A 83 6.19 2.78 2.10
CA VAL A 83 6.31 3.71 0.96
C VAL A 83 4.96 3.91 0.26
N LEU A 84 4.23 2.82 0.00
CA LEU A 84 2.90 2.87 -0.63
C LEU A 84 1.93 3.70 0.19
N THR A 85 1.82 3.44 1.50
CA THR A 85 0.93 4.18 2.41
C THR A 85 1.36 5.65 2.54
N GLY A 86 2.66 5.93 2.60
CA GLY A 86 3.21 7.28 2.62
C GLY A 86 2.84 8.10 1.38
N ILE A 87 2.91 7.50 0.17
CA ILE A 87 2.49 8.17 -1.07
C ILE A 87 0.99 8.52 -1.02
N ILE A 88 0.15 7.59 -0.60
CA ILE A 88 -1.31 7.82 -0.50
C ILE A 88 -1.61 8.98 0.46
N VAL A 89 -0.96 9.01 1.62
CA VAL A 89 -1.12 10.10 2.60
C VAL A 89 -0.62 11.42 2.02
N ALA A 90 0.54 11.44 1.37
CA ALA A 90 1.10 12.66 0.77
C ALA A 90 0.18 13.24 -0.32
N VAL A 91 -0.40 12.39 -1.16
CA VAL A 91 -1.38 12.82 -2.18
C VAL A 91 -2.64 13.41 -1.53
N GLY A 92 -3.12 12.79 -0.46
CA GLY A 92 -4.24 13.31 0.33
C GLY A 92 -3.95 14.71 0.87
N LEU A 93 -2.79 14.89 1.51
CA LEU A 93 -2.37 16.17 2.08
C LEU A 93 -2.20 17.26 1.01
N TYR A 94 -1.52 16.94 -0.09
CA TYR A 94 -1.37 17.87 -1.22
C TYR A 94 -2.73 18.31 -1.77
N SER A 95 -3.65 17.36 -1.92
CA SER A 95 -4.97 17.64 -2.46
C SER A 95 -5.80 18.53 -1.54
N VAL A 96 -5.69 18.34 -0.23
CA VAL A 96 -6.35 19.19 0.78
C VAL A 96 -5.77 20.61 0.76
N ASP A 97 -4.44 20.75 0.80
CA ASP A 97 -3.78 22.06 0.82
C ASP A 97 -4.13 22.89 -0.42
N ALA A 98 -4.01 22.29 -1.60
CA ALA A 98 -4.35 22.96 -2.86
C ALA A 98 -5.83 23.35 -2.95
N ALA A 99 -6.74 22.54 -2.40
CA ALA A 99 -8.17 22.84 -2.39
C ALA A 99 -8.55 23.97 -1.42
N LEU A 100 -7.84 24.11 -0.30
CA LEU A 100 -8.06 25.21 0.64
C LEU A 100 -7.49 26.52 0.11
N ASN A 101 -6.34 26.47 -0.55
CA ASN A 101 -5.66 27.64 -1.09
C ASN A 101 -6.32 28.19 -2.38
N SER A 102 -7.18 27.43 -3.06
CA SER A 102 -7.91 27.89 -4.25
C SER A 102 -9.07 28.85 -3.95
N THR A 103 -9.49 28.95 -2.69
CA THR A 103 -10.66 29.75 -2.26
C THR A 103 -10.27 31.02 -1.47
N ARG A 104 -8.97 31.26 -1.30
CA ARG A 104 -8.43 32.53 -0.76
C ARG A 104 -8.07 33.47 -1.90
#